data_AF-A0AA39CP61-F1
#
_entry.id   AF-A0AA39CP61-F1
#
_cell.length_a   1.000
_cell.length_b   1.000
_cell.length_c   1.000
_cell.angle_alpha   90.00
_cell.angle_beta   90.00
_cell.angle_gamma   90.00
#
_symmetry.space_group_name_H-M   'P 1'
#
loop_
_entity.id
_entity.type
_entity.pdbx_description
1 polymer ?
#
loop_
_entity_poly.entity_id
_entity_poly.type
_entity_poly.pdbx_seq_one_letter_code
_entity_poly.pdbx_strand_id
1 'polypeptide(L)'
;MSTSPFPPVRIGQGYDVHAFGEGDHIMLGGVAVPHSCGVLAHSDGDVILHALCDAMLGAIALGDIGQHFPPSDDRWKGADSSEFVRHCDSLLRERGWRVGNTDITVICERPKVGPHALAMRERIGELLQLPLDAVSVKATTSEKLGFTGRGEGIAAQAVVLLARIRTTPEDFQVDELPAFEATGEGEHLLLHIRKRGANTVHVAKVLAKWAGLPEMAVSYAGMKDRNAVTTQRFSVHLPKRVAPDLAELASDEIEVIDSTWHNRKLQRGALAGNRFRLVLRDVRGDAAAIDERLQQIAMRGLPNWFGEQRFGRDGGNVPAALAMFGGRRMRKDQRSLLLSAARSALFNRVLAARVEHGSWDQPLQGEVWMLDGSRSVFGPEPYSEVLAERLARFDIHPSAPLWGEGELRSSDAARELELAALDDDESKALRVGLEEARLKQERRALRLRPALLQHQWLADDVLELSFALPPGCYATAVLHELGPVEDASQA
;
A
#
# COMPACT_ATOMS: atom_id res chain seq x y z
N MET A 1 28.54 -13.26 -1.88
CA MET A 1 29.16 -11.92 -1.91
C MET A 1 28.52 -11.11 -0.80
N SER A 2 29.34 -10.45 0.00
CA SER A 2 28.98 -9.73 1.23
C SER A 2 27.79 -8.78 1.00
N THR A 3 26.63 -9.11 1.56
CA THR A 3 25.48 -8.21 1.66
C THR A 3 25.82 -7.17 2.72
N SER A 4 26.14 -5.95 2.29
CA SER A 4 26.42 -4.83 3.20
C SER A 4 25.28 -4.71 4.23
N PRO A 5 25.58 -4.66 5.53
CA PRO A 5 24.57 -4.61 6.59
C PRO A 5 23.80 -3.28 6.65
N PHE A 6 24.17 -2.30 5.83
CA PHE A 6 23.47 -1.03 5.73
C PHE A 6 22.74 -0.91 4.38
N PRO A 7 21.52 -0.33 4.33
CA PRO A 7 20.94 0.08 3.06
C PRO A 7 21.97 0.94 2.33
N PRO A 8 22.19 0.78 1.02
CA PRO A 8 23.13 1.64 0.32
C PRO A 8 22.59 3.07 0.45
N VAL A 9 23.30 3.90 1.22
CA VAL A 9 22.93 5.30 1.45
C VAL A 9 23.59 6.19 0.42
N ARG A 10 22.95 7.30 0.08
CA ARG A 10 23.58 8.41 -0.65
C ARG A 10 23.37 9.69 0.11
N ILE A 11 24.29 10.61 -0.02
CA ILE A 11 24.21 11.93 0.58
C ILE A 11 24.26 12.94 -0.55
N GLY A 12 23.35 13.90 -0.51
CA GLY A 12 23.40 15.06 -1.38
C GLY A 12 23.36 16.33 -0.56
N GLN A 13 24.00 17.36 -1.10
CA GLN A 13 24.04 18.68 -0.52
C GLN A 13 23.58 19.67 -1.59
N GLY A 14 22.73 20.60 -1.20
CA GLY A 14 22.29 21.70 -2.04
C GLY A 14 22.49 23.04 -1.36
N TYR A 15 22.62 24.07 -2.18
CA TYR A 15 22.83 25.43 -1.74
C TYR A 15 22.13 26.38 -2.70
N ASP A 16 21.25 27.22 -2.18
CA ASP A 16 20.51 28.20 -2.99
C ASP A 16 20.57 29.60 -2.34
N VAL A 17 20.45 30.63 -3.18
CA VAL A 17 20.56 32.04 -2.79
C VAL A 17 19.56 32.88 -3.56
N HIS A 18 18.81 33.74 -2.84
CA HIS A 18 17.97 34.79 -3.44
C HIS A 18 18.32 36.17 -2.91
N ALA A 19 18.32 37.15 -3.81
CA ALA A 19 18.41 38.56 -3.44
C ALA A 19 17.05 39.06 -2.94
N PHE A 20 17.04 39.96 -1.96
CA PHE A 20 15.81 40.61 -1.53
C PHE A 20 15.33 41.65 -2.54
N GLY A 21 14.01 41.80 -2.62
CA GLY A 21 13.33 42.77 -3.49
C GLY A 21 12.08 43.34 -2.83
N GLU A 22 11.25 44.00 -3.63
CA GLU A 22 9.94 44.48 -3.17
C GLU A 22 9.01 43.30 -2.84
N GLY A 23 8.25 43.43 -1.75
CA GLY A 23 7.32 42.41 -1.28
C GLY A 23 7.02 42.56 0.21
N ASP A 24 6.09 41.75 0.71
CA ASP A 24 5.59 41.76 2.08
C ASP A 24 5.74 40.41 2.82
N HIS A 25 6.35 39.42 2.15
CA HIS A 25 6.67 38.12 2.71
C HIS A 25 7.78 37.41 1.91
N ILE A 26 8.36 36.37 2.50
CA ILE A 26 9.30 35.47 1.85
C ILE A 26 8.78 34.04 2.00
N MET A 27 8.81 33.26 0.92
CA MET A 27 8.52 31.83 0.96
C MET A 27 9.72 31.07 1.52
N LEU A 28 9.50 30.28 2.57
CA LEU A 28 10.51 29.46 3.21
C LEU A 28 9.92 28.10 3.59
N GLY A 29 10.41 27.02 2.98
CA GLY A 29 9.97 25.65 3.27
C GLY A 29 8.48 25.42 2.97
N GLY A 30 7.93 26.12 1.97
CA GLY A 30 6.51 26.13 1.63
C GLY A 30 5.64 26.98 2.55
N VAL A 31 6.24 27.82 3.39
CA VAL A 31 5.55 28.70 4.34
C VAL A 31 5.81 30.17 3.99
N ALA A 32 4.75 30.97 3.87
CA ALA A 32 4.86 32.42 3.73
C ALA A 32 5.24 33.05 5.08
N VAL A 33 6.47 33.57 5.19
CA VAL A 33 6.99 34.23 6.39
C VAL A 33 6.89 35.75 6.22
N PRO A 34 6.16 36.47 7.09
CA PRO A 34 6.04 37.93 7.00
C PRO A 34 7.40 38.63 7.04
N HIS A 35 7.63 39.54 6.10
CA HIS A 35 8.89 40.29 6.00
C HIS A 35 8.69 41.60 5.25
N SER A 36 9.53 42.61 5.48
CA SER A 36 9.42 43.90 4.77
C SER A 36 9.96 43.87 3.33
N CYS A 37 10.35 42.70 2.86
CA CYS A 37 10.94 42.47 1.53
C CYS A 37 10.41 41.15 1.00
N GLY A 38 10.31 41.04 -0.32
CA GLY A 38 10.18 39.78 -1.04
C GLY A 38 11.54 39.25 -1.52
N VAL A 39 11.50 38.28 -2.42
CA VAL A 39 12.69 37.71 -3.09
C VAL A 39 12.61 37.90 -4.60
N LEU A 40 13.75 38.15 -5.22
CA LEU A 40 13.88 38.21 -6.67
C LEU A 40 14.12 36.80 -7.21
N ALA A 41 13.06 36.17 -7.72
CA ALA A 41 13.12 34.82 -8.30
C ALA A 41 12.19 34.68 -9.51
N HIS A 42 12.45 33.65 -10.33
CA HIS A 42 11.56 33.28 -11.44
C HIS A 42 10.33 32.49 -10.96
N SER A 43 10.47 31.68 -9.90
CA SER A 43 9.39 30.97 -9.18
C SER A 43 8.89 31.80 -7.98
N ASP A 44 8.20 31.17 -7.02
CA ASP A 44 7.88 31.76 -5.71
C ASP A 44 9.11 32.09 -4.83
N GLY A 45 10.32 31.69 -5.25
CA GLY A 45 11.60 32.06 -4.65
C GLY A 45 11.90 31.38 -3.32
N ASP A 46 11.34 30.20 -3.08
CA ASP A 46 11.60 29.44 -1.86
C ASP A 46 13.02 28.86 -1.81
N VAL A 47 13.92 29.61 -1.17
CA VAL A 47 15.34 29.26 -1.03
C VAL A 47 15.55 27.91 -0.34
N ILE A 48 14.65 27.50 0.56
CA ILE A 48 14.77 26.22 1.28
C ILE A 48 14.44 25.06 0.34
N LEU A 49 13.31 25.14 -0.36
CA LEU A 49 12.86 24.07 -1.25
C LEU A 49 13.78 23.93 -2.46
N HIS A 50 14.35 25.02 -2.96
CA HIS A 50 15.36 24.97 -4.01
C HIS A 50 16.65 24.27 -3.56
N ALA A 51 17.21 24.67 -2.41
CA ALA A 51 18.38 23.99 -1.84
C ALA A 51 18.10 22.50 -1.58
N LEU A 52 16.88 22.16 -1.16
CA LEU A 52 16.44 20.78 -0.98
C LEU A 52 16.41 20.00 -2.32
N CYS A 53 15.89 20.60 -3.39
CA CYS A 53 15.89 19.99 -4.73
C CYS A 53 17.31 19.71 -5.22
N ASP A 54 18.24 20.67 -5.07
CA ASP A 54 19.65 20.46 -5.42
C ASP A 54 20.29 19.33 -4.62
N ALA A 55 20.00 19.25 -3.32
CA ALA A 55 20.47 18.15 -2.49
C ALA A 55 19.94 16.80 -2.99
N MET A 56 18.65 16.72 -3.34
CA MET A 56 18.03 15.50 -3.87
C MET A 56 18.62 15.09 -5.23
N LEU A 57 18.71 16.02 -6.18
CA LEU A 57 19.26 15.77 -7.52
C LEU A 57 20.75 15.43 -7.47
N GLY A 58 21.52 16.13 -6.63
CA GLY A 58 22.93 15.89 -6.40
C GLY A 58 23.19 14.49 -5.82
N ALA A 59 22.38 14.04 -4.85
CA ALA A 59 22.49 12.70 -4.28
C ALA A 59 22.35 11.58 -5.31
N ILE A 60 21.62 11.81 -6.42
CA ILE A 60 21.47 10.84 -7.52
C ILE A 60 22.22 11.23 -8.80
N ALA A 61 23.14 12.20 -8.73
CA ALA A 61 23.98 12.66 -9.83
C ALA A 61 23.18 13.13 -11.07
N LEU A 62 22.06 13.82 -10.86
CA LEU A 62 21.24 14.40 -11.94
C LEU A 62 21.52 15.89 -12.20
N GLY A 63 22.60 16.43 -11.65
CA GLY A 63 22.92 17.86 -11.78
C GLY A 63 22.12 18.72 -10.82
N ASP A 64 21.93 19.99 -11.18
CA ASP A 64 21.29 21.03 -10.38
C ASP A 64 19.84 21.29 -10.82
N ILE A 65 19.10 22.01 -9.98
CA ILE A 65 17.71 22.42 -10.19
C ILE A 65 17.51 23.17 -11.52
N GLY A 66 18.48 23.98 -11.95
CA GLY A 66 18.41 24.77 -13.19
C GLY A 66 18.39 23.90 -14.45
N GLN A 67 18.94 22.69 -14.42
CA GLN A 67 18.88 21.73 -15.52
C GLN A 67 17.49 21.10 -15.69
N HIS A 68 16.73 20.99 -14.59
CA HIS A 68 15.39 20.38 -14.59
C HIS A 68 14.27 21.42 -14.69
N PHE A 69 14.52 22.64 -14.18
CA PHE A 69 13.56 23.74 -14.14
C PHE A 69 14.24 25.03 -14.65
N PRO A 70 14.56 25.09 -15.96
CA PRO A 70 15.32 26.20 -16.52
C PRO A 70 14.53 27.54 -16.44
N PRO A 71 15.17 28.64 -16.00
CA PRO A 71 14.51 29.95 -15.87
C PRO A 71 13.97 30.54 -17.19
N SER A 72 14.44 30.03 -18.32
CA SER A 72 14.00 30.43 -19.67
C SER A 72 12.67 29.78 -20.10
N ASP A 73 12.16 28.80 -19.34
CA ASP A 73 10.88 28.16 -19.62
C ASP A 73 9.76 28.88 -18.85
N ASP A 74 8.88 29.56 -19.59
CA ASP A 74 7.76 30.33 -19.06
C ASP A 74 6.80 29.48 -18.21
N ARG A 75 6.81 28.15 -18.35
CA ARG A 75 6.00 27.23 -17.54
C ARG A 75 6.29 27.34 -16.04
N TRP A 76 7.52 27.68 -15.67
CA TRP A 76 7.95 27.72 -14.25
C TRP A 76 7.82 29.10 -13.62
N LYS A 77 7.38 30.09 -14.39
CA LYS A 77 7.23 31.47 -13.91
C LYS A 77 6.12 31.55 -12.85
N GLY A 78 6.49 31.94 -11.63
CA GLY A 78 5.58 32.02 -10.49
C GLY A 78 5.05 30.67 -10.01
N ALA A 79 5.70 29.55 -10.38
CA ALA A 79 5.33 28.23 -9.90
C ALA A 79 5.64 28.07 -8.39
N ASP A 80 4.82 27.25 -7.73
CA ASP A 80 5.01 26.84 -6.33
C ASP A 80 6.18 25.86 -6.26
N SER A 81 7.21 26.18 -5.47
CA SER A 81 8.43 25.37 -5.36
C SER A 81 8.18 23.97 -4.79
N SER A 82 7.02 23.74 -4.15
CA SER A 82 6.62 22.40 -3.72
C SER A 82 6.34 21.45 -4.90
N GLU A 83 6.02 21.97 -6.09
CA GLU A 83 5.92 21.15 -7.31
C GLU A 83 7.29 20.62 -7.73
N PHE A 84 8.36 21.41 -7.58
CA PHE A 84 9.73 20.99 -7.89
C PHE A 84 10.17 19.87 -6.96
N VAL A 85 9.90 20.01 -5.65
CA VAL A 85 10.22 18.98 -4.65
C VAL A 85 9.50 17.67 -4.97
N ARG A 86 8.20 17.71 -5.30
CA ARG A 86 7.45 16.50 -5.70
C ARG A 86 8.00 15.88 -6.97
N HIS A 87 8.44 16.68 -7.93
CA HIS A 87 9.04 16.17 -9.16
C HIS A 87 10.40 15.51 -8.88
N CYS A 88 11.27 16.15 -8.11
CA CYS A 88 12.54 15.58 -7.67
C CYS A 88 12.31 14.29 -6.87
N ASP A 89 11.34 14.26 -5.95
CA ASP A 89 10.98 13.06 -5.20
C ASP A 89 10.55 11.93 -6.16
N SER A 90 9.68 12.20 -7.13
CA SER A 90 9.31 11.23 -8.18
C SER A 90 10.52 10.65 -8.90
N LEU A 91 11.50 11.47 -9.27
CA LEU A 91 12.74 11.02 -9.92
C LEU A 91 13.58 10.11 -9.02
N LEU A 92 13.64 10.40 -7.71
CA LEU A 92 14.22 9.51 -6.71
C LEU A 92 13.48 8.18 -6.67
N ARG A 93 12.13 8.22 -6.60
CA ARG A 93 11.25 7.04 -6.50
C ARG A 93 11.43 6.11 -7.69
N GLU A 94 11.46 6.66 -8.91
CA GLU A 94 11.69 5.92 -10.16
C GLU A 94 13.02 5.16 -10.16
N ARG A 95 14.02 5.68 -9.44
CA ARG A 95 15.36 5.11 -9.32
C ARG A 95 15.54 4.27 -8.05
N GLY A 96 14.46 4.03 -7.30
CA GLY A 96 14.45 3.19 -6.10
C GLY A 96 15.00 3.86 -4.83
N TRP A 97 15.04 5.18 -4.81
CA TRP A 97 15.50 5.99 -3.68
C TRP A 97 14.34 6.71 -2.99
N ARG A 98 14.52 6.99 -1.69
CA ARG A 98 13.71 7.93 -0.89
C ARG A 98 14.63 8.82 -0.09
N VAL A 99 14.15 10.01 0.23
CA VAL A 99 14.74 10.79 1.32
C VAL A 99 14.49 10.02 2.61
N GLY A 100 15.53 9.77 3.40
CA GLY A 100 15.43 9.18 4.74
C GLY A 100 15.36 10.25 5.82
N ASN A 101 16.19 11.29 5.70
CA ASN A 101 16.10 12.49 6.51
C ASN A 101 16.69 13.69 5.76
N THR A 102 16.35 14.90 6.22
CA THR A 102 16.91 16.15 5.70
C THR A 102 17.27 17.12 6.84
N ASP A 103 18.40 17.80 6.70
CA ASP A 103 18.85 18.87 7.60
C ASP A 103 19.09 20.15 6.80
N ILE A 104 18.40 21.21 7.19
CA ILE A 104 18.33 22.46 6.44
C ILE A 104 18.78 23.61 7.35
N THR A 105 19.71 24.43 6.85
CA THR A 105 20.20 25.63 7.53
C THR A 105 19.91 26.85 6.69
N VAL A 106 19.10 27.76 7.21
CA VAL A 106 18.84 29.08 6.63
C VAL A 106 19.87 30.08 7.15
N ILE A 107 20.48 30.85 6.26
CA ILE A 107 21.54 31.81 6.59
C ILE A 107 21.01 33.21 6.27
N CYS A 108 20.61 33.96 7.30
CA CYS A 108 20.13 35.34 7.19
C CYS A 108 20.09 36.05 8.55
N GLU A 109 20.17 37.38 8.54
CA GLU A 109 19.89 38.20 9.74
C GLU A 109 18.38 38.29 10.04
N ARG A 110 17.56 38.37 8.99
CA ARG A 110 16.09 38.41 9.03
C ARG A 110 15.51 37.73 7.77
N PRO A 111 14.31 37.12 7.84
CA PRO A 111 13.44 36.98 9.00
C PRO A 111 13.96 35.97 10.04
N LYS A 112 13.37 35.98 11.26
CA LYS A 112 13.67 34.95 12.25
C LYS A 112 12.96 33.65 11.85
N VAL A 113 13.72 32.59 11.58
CA VAL A 113 13.15 31.28 11.18
C VAL A 113 12.57 30.51 12.36
N GLY A 114 13.14 30.63 13.57
CA GLY A 114 12.74 29.86 14.75
C GLY A 114 11.22 29.79 15.03
N PRO A 115 10.49 30.93 15.01
CA PRO A 115 9.03 30.93 15.18
C PRO A 115 8.23 30.17 14.12
N HIS A 116 8.81 29.92 12.95
CA HIS A 116 8.16 29.31 11.79
C HIS A 116 8.72 27.91 11.47
N ALA A 117 9.82 27.50 12.10
CA ALA A 117 10.55 26.29 11.77
C ALA A 117 9.70 25.02 11.91
N LEU A 118 8.77 24.95 12.88
CA LEU A 118 7.87 23.81 13.03
C LEU A 118 6.96 23.65 11.79
N ALA A 119 6.29 24.72 11.37
CA ALA A 119 5.42 24.71 10.19
C ALA A 119 6.19 24.34 8.91
N MET A 120 7.44 24.82 8.77
CA MET A 120 8.30 24.44 7.65
C MET A 120 8.64 22.94 7.67
N ARG A 121 8.97 22.39 8.85
CA ARG A 121 9.28 20.97 9.01
C ARG A 121 8.08 20.09 8.72
N GLU A 122 6.90 20.46 9.21
CA GLU A 122 5.63 19.78 8.92
C GLU A 122 5.36 19.80 7.42
N ARG A 123 5.47 20.97 6.78
CA ARG A 123 5.25 21.10 5.34
C ARG A 123 6.22 20.27 4.51
N ILE A 124 7.51 20.32 4.81
CA ILE A 124 8.53 19.51 4.12
C ILE A 124 8.31 18.01 4.38
N GLY A 125 7.91 17.65 5.61
CA GLY A 125 7.52 16.30 5.98
C GLY A 125 6.36 15.78 5.12
N GLU A 126 5.31 16.57 4.93
CA GLU A 126 4.21 16.25 4.02
C GLU A 126 4.66 16.06 2.57
N LEU A 127 5.53 16.95 2.07
CA LEU A 127 6.02 16.91 0.69
C LEU A 127 6.83 15.64 0.40
N LEU A 128 7.65 15.22 1.36
CA LEU A 128 8.56 14.07 1.23
C LEU A 128 8.03 12.79 1.85
N GLN A 129 6.86 12.84 2.51
CA GLN A 129 6.28 11.73 3.29
C GLN A 129 7.19 11.27 4.43
N LEU A 130 7.75 12.22 5.18
CA LEU A 130 8.66 11.98 6.30
C LEU A 130 8.00 12.28 7.66
N PRO A 131 8.34 11.51 8.72
CA PRO A 131 7.98 11.90 10.07
C PRO A 131 8.72 13.17 10.48
N LEU A 132 8.13 13.93 11.42
CA LEU A 132 8.62 15.25 11.82
C LEU A 132 10.06 15.22 12.38
N ASP A 133 10.45 14.13 13.05
CA ASP A 133 11.79 13.95 13.61
C ASP A 133 12.88 13.65 12.57
N ALA A 134 12.50 13.34 11.32
CA ALA A 134 13.41 13.17 10.19
C ALA A 134 13.65 14.47 9.39
N VAL A 135 13.00 15.57 9.76
CA VAL A 135 13.14 16.88 9.10
C VAL A 135 13.67 17.89 10.10
N SER A 136 14.85 18.45 9.83
CA SER A 136 15.45 19.52 10.63
C SER A 136 15.51 20.82 9.83
N VAL A 137 15.00 21.90 10.40
CA VAL A 137 15.11 23.27 9.86
C VAL A 137 15.65 24.16 10.98
N LYS A 138 16.81 24.76 10.74
CA LYS A 138 17.47 25.69 11.66
C LYS A 138 17.91 26.94 10.91
N ALA A 139 18.25 27.99 11.66
CA ALA A 139 18.81 29.21 11.10
C ALA A 139 20.07 29.65 11.83
N THR A 140 20.90 30.38 11.11
CA THR A 140 22.10 31.02 11.62
C THR A 140 22.28 32.41 11.01
N THR A 141 22.93 33.30 11.73
CA THR A 141 23.34 34.63 11.27
C THR A 141 24.74 34.55 10.69
N SER A 142 25.10 35.52 9.84
CA SER A 142 26.48 35.69 9.38
C SER A 142 27.20 36.81 10.10
N GLU A 143 26.71 37.20 11.29
CA GLU A 143 27.27 38.26 12.13
C GLU A 143 27.47 39.58 11.37
N LYS A 144 26.48 39.96 10.55
CA LYS A 144 26.53 41.14 9.67
C LYS A 144 27.61 41.10 8.57
N LEU A 145 28.22 39.94 8.33
CA LEU A 145 29.20 39.73 7.26
C LEU A 145 28.55 39.13 6.01
N GLY A 146 29.07 39.49 4.83
CA GLY A 146 28.54 39.01 3.55
C GLY A 146 27.15 39.56 3.20
N PHE A 147 26.58 39.11 2.07
CA PHE A 147 25.29 39.59 1.58
C PHE A 147 24.12 39.21 2.50
N THR A 148 24.19 38.02 3.12
CA THR A 148 23.22 37.57 4.13
C THR A 148 23.28 38.40 5.41
N GLY A 149 24.45 38.93 5.75
CA GLY A 149 24.70 39.74 6.94
C GLY A 149 24.34 41.21 6.76
N ARG A 150 24.55 41.74 5.56
CA ARG A 150 24.14 43.10 5.19
C ARG A 150 22.64 43.21 4.87
N GLY A 151 21.92 42.09 4.85
CA GLY A 151 20.49 42.06 4.52
C GLY A 151 20.21 42.32 3.04
N GLU A 152 21.12 41.90 2.16
CA GLU A 152 20.98 42.01 0.70
C GLU A 152 20.25 40.78 0.11
N GLY A 153 20.21 39.67 0.85
CA GLY A 153 19.55 38.45 0.42
C GLY A 153 19.56 37.37 1.50
N ILE A 154 19.10 36.19 1.12
CA ILE A 154 18.97 35.01 1.97
C ILE A 154 19.59 33.80 1.26
N ALA A 155 20.18 32.90 2.04
CA ALA A 155 20.71 31.65 1.53
C ALA A 155 20.19 30.47 2.35
N ALA A 156 20.13 29.29 1.75
CA ALA A 156 19.87 28.05 2.45
C ALA A 156 20.83 26.95 2.01
N GLN A 157 21.19 26.09 2.95
CA GLN A 157 21.89 24.83 2.72
C GLN A 157 20.98 23.69 3.13
N ALA A 158 20.89 22.66 2.30
CA ALA A 158 20.18 21.44 2.61
C ALA A 158 21.13 20.25 2.45
N VAL A 159 21.06 19.30 3.38
CA VAL A 159 21.70 17.99 3.26
C VAL A 159 20.61 16.94 3.35
N VAL A 160 20.56 16.06 2.36
CA VAL A 160 19.65 14.92 2.34
C VAL A 160 20.44 13.63 2.44
N LEU A 161 19.94 12.72 3.27
CA LEU A 161 20.33 11.32 3.20
C LEU A 161 19.26 10.60 2.40
N LEU A 162 19.67 9.88 1.36
CA LEU A 162 18.80 8.98 0.63
C LEU A 162 19.04 7.55 1.09
N ALA A 163 17.97 6.83 1.30
CA ALA A 163 17.97 5.39 1.54
C ALA A 163 17.26 4.67 0.38
N ARG A 164 17.61 3.40 0.16
CA ARG A 164 16.86 2.53 -0.76
C ARG A 164 15.69 1.86 -0.04
N ILE A 165 14.56 1.83 -0.72
CA ILE A 165 13.37 1.05 -0.34
C ILE A 165 13.56 -0.42 -0.70
N ARG A 166 12.95 -1.35 0.07
CA ARG A 166 12.86 -2.80 -0.23
C ARG A 166 14.18 -3.30 -0.78
N THR A 167 15.19 -3.30 0.09
CA THR A 167 16.61 -3.51 -0.21
C THR A 167 16.87 -4.56 -1.29
N THR A 168 16.03 -5.60 -1.36
CA THR A 168 15.89 -6.51 -2.51
C THR A 168 14.40 -6.93 -2.70
N PRO A 169 13.81 -7.01 -3.92
CA PRO A 169 12.47 -7.59 -4.19
C PRO A 169 12.18 -8.93 -3.48
N GLU A 170 13.24 -9.63 -3.13
CA GLU A 170 13.31 -10.87 -2.38
C GLU A 170 12.79 -10.74 -0.93
N ASP A 171 12.70 -9.53 -0.38
CA ASP A 171 12.11 -9.26 0.95
C ASP A 171 10.57 -9.43 0.96
N PHE A 172 9.93 -9.41 -0.22
CA PHE A 172 8.49 -9.60 -0.36
C PHE A 172 8.21 -10.62 -1.46
N GLN A 173 8.01 -11.88 -1.06
CA GLN A 173 7.76 -12.98 -1.99
C GLN A 173 6.30 -13.43 -1.91
N VAL A 174 5.69 -13.59 -3.08
CA VAL A 174 4.30 -14.04 -3.19
C VAL A 174 4.21 -15.18 -4.19
N ASP A 175 3.98 -16.39 -3.68
CA ASP A 175 3.71 -17.57 -4.49
C ASP A 175 2.20 -17.80 -4.59
N GLU A 176 1.67 -17.83 -5.81
CA GLU A 176 0.28 -18.20 -6.06
C GLU A 176 0.06 -19.69 -5.78
N LEU A 177 -0.95 -19.99 -4.94
CA LEU A 177 -1.36 -21.36 -4.70
C LEU A 177 -2.41 -21.76 -5.75
N PRO A 178 -2.15 -22.82 -6.53
CA PRO A 178 -3.06 -23.21 -7.60
C PRO A 178 -4.39 -23.74 -7.04
N ALA A 179 -5.48 -23.40 -7.73
CA ALA A 179 -6.81 -23.92 -7.40
C ALA A 179 -7.05 -25.37 -7.89
N PHE A 180 -6.20 -25.85 -8.80
CA PHE A 180 -6.35 -27.14 -9.45
C PHE A 180 -5.01 -27.63 -10.01
N GLU A 181 -4.92 -28.94 -10.19
CA GLU A 181 -3.82 -29.58 -10.91
C GLU A 181 -4.02 -29.51 -12.42
N ALA A 182 -2.91 -29.38 -13.15
CA ALA A 182 -2.94 -29.37 -14.61
C ALA A 182 -3.37 -30.75 -15.13
N THR A 183 -4.13 -30.77 -16.23
CA THR A 183 -4.65 -32.03 -16.80
C THR A 183 -3.60 -32.80 -17.59
N GLY A 184 -2.48 -32.17 -17.97
CA GLY A 184 -1.43 -32.76 -18.80
C GLY A 184 -1.75 -32.77 -20.30
N GLU A 185 -2.98 -32.39 -20.68
CA GLU A 185 -3.47 -32.33 -22.05
C GLU A 185 -4.35 -31.10 -22.29
N GLY A 186 -4.48 -30.71 -23.55
CA GLY A 186 -5.35 -29.61 -23.99
C GLY A 186 -4.64 -28.61 -24.87
N GLU A 187 -5.28 -27.46 -25.09
CA GLU A 187 -4.75 -26.38 -25.94
C GLU A 187 -4.18 -25.22 -25.12
N HIS A 188 -4.30 -25.23 -23.80
CA HIS A 188 -3.73 -24.19 -22.95
C HIS A 188 -2.42 -24.68 -22.35
N LEU A 189 -1.34 -23.95 -22.55
CA LEU A 189 -0.11 -24.18 -21.80
C LEU A 189 -0.15 -23.34 -20.53
N LEU A 190 -0.19 -24.01 -19.38
CA LEU A 190 0.00 -23.35 -18.10
C LEU A 190 1.49 -23.15 -17.89
N LEU A 191 1.90 -21.90 -17.71
CA LEU A 191 3.27 -21.51 -17.40
C LEU A 191 3.30 -21.01 -15.96
N HIS A 192 4.10 -21.67 -15.13
CA HIS A 192 4.36 -21.22 -13.77
C HIS A 192 5.60 -20.33 -13.81
N ILE A 193 5.39 -19.03 -13.60
CA ILE A 193 6.41 -18.02 -13.84
C ILE A 193 6.74 -17.32 -12.54
N ARG A 194 8.03 -17.32 -12.20
CA ARG A 194 8.59 -16.39 -11.22
C ARG A 194 8.98 -15.11 -11.95
N LYS A 195 8.54 -13.97 -11.41
CA LYS A 195 8.84 -12.65 -11.95
C LYS A 195 9.43 -11.72 -10.90
N ARG A 196 10.30 -10.82 -11.35
CA ARG A 196 10.94 -9.76 -10.55
C ARG A 196 10.89 -8.44 -11.31
N GLY A 197 10.58 -7.33 -10.65
CA GLY A 197 10.54 -5.99 -11.28
C GLY A 197 9.40 -5.76 -12.29
N ALA A 198 8.61 -6.78 -12.60
CA ALA A 198 7.51 -6.73 -13.57
C ALA A 198 6.14 -6.89 -12.91
N ASN A 199 5.11 -6.20 -13.42
CA ASN A 199 3.72 -6.48 -13.05
C ASN A 199 3.11 -7.60 -13.92
N THR A 200 1.99 -8.20 -13.48
CA THR A 200 1.36 -9.32 -14.23
C THR A 200 0.98 -8.97 -15.66
N VAL A 201 0.55 -7.73 -15.92
CA VAL A 201 0.12 -7.29 -17.27
C VAL A 201 1.31 -7.25 -18.23
N HIS A 202 2.46 -6.75 -17.77
CA HIS A 202 3.69 -6.73 -18.55
C HIS A 202 4.14 -8.13 -18.95
N VAL A 203 4.18 -9.06 -17.99
CA VAL A 203 4.55 -10.46 -18.28
C VAL A 203 3.57 -11.10 -19.27
N ALA A 204 2.26 -10.83 -19.16
CA ALA A 204 1.29 -11.33 -20.13
C ALA A 204 1.55 -10.84 -21.57
N LYS A 205 2.04 -9.60 -21.74
CA LYS A 205 2.43 -9.06 -23.05
C LYS A 205 3.66 -9.75 -23.61
N VAL A 206 4.66 -10.01 -22.75
CA VAL A 206 5.86 -10.76 -23.13
C VAL A 206 5.47 -12.16 -23.60
N LEU A 207 4.61 -12.86 -22.86
CA LEU A 207 4.10 -14.18 -23.23
C LEU A 207 3.31 -14.18 -24.55
N ALA A 208 2.47 -13.17 -24.78
CA ALA A 208 1.71 -13.05 -26.01
C ALA A 208 2.64 -12.87 -27.21
N LYS A 209 3.65 -12.01 -27.07
CA LYS A 209 4.68 -11.79 -28.10
C LYS A 209 5.49 -13.05 -28.37
N TRP A 210 5.94 -13.73 -27.32
CA TRP A 210 6.66 -15.01 -27.42
C TRP A 210 5.84 -16.06 -28.16
N ALA A 211 4.54 -16.18 -27.86
CA ALA A 211 3.65 -17.12 -28.54
C ALA A 211 3.27 -16.71 -29.97
N GLY A 212 3.58 -15.48 -30.40
CA GLY A 212 3.10 -14.94 -31.67
C GLY A 212 1.58 -14.76 -31.72
N LEU A 213 0.95 -14.47 -30.57
CA LEU A 213 -0.51 -14.42 -30.39
C LEU A 213 -0.97 -13.08 -29.81
N PRO A 214 -2.26 -12.71 -29.97
CA PRO A 214 -2.80 -11.52 -29.32
C PRO A 214 -2.87 -11.67 -27.79
N GLU A 215 -2.79 -10.56 -27.05
CA GLU A 215 -2.79 -10.56 -25.57
C GLU A 215 -3.97 -11.32 -24.96
N MET A 216 -5.13 -11.35 -25.62
CA MET A 216 -6.33 -12.07 -25.16
C MET A 216 -6.17 -13.60 -25.06
N ALA A 217 -5.17 -14.15 -25.77
CA ALA A 217 -4.80 -15.56 -25.72
C ALA A 217 -4.07 -15.92 -24.41
N VAL A 218 -3.59 -14.91 -23.67
CA VAL A 218 -2.94 -15.07 -22.37
C VAL A 218 -3.91 -14.70 -21.26
N SER A 219 -4.01 -15.54 -20.22
CA SER A 219 -4.78 -15.25 -19.02
C SER A 219 -4.08 -15.66 -17.75
N TYR A 220 -4.58 -15.18 -16.62
CA TYR A 220 -3.99 -15.34 -15.28
C TYR A 220 -5.07 -15.15 -14.22
N ALA A 221 -4.87 -15.74 -13.04
CA ALA A 221 -5.88 -15.76 -11.97
C ALA A 221 -5.97 -14.41 -11.23
N GLY A 222 -4.84 -13.79 -10.90
CA GLY A 222 -4.78 -12.55 -10.13
C GLY A 222 -3.72 -11.57 -10.63
N MET A 223 -3.78 -10.33 -10.15
CA MET A 223 -2.70 -9.38 -10.37
C MET A 223 -1.66 -9.52 -9.25
N LYS A 224 -0.39 -9.34 -9.60
CA LYS A 224 0.74 -9.33 -8.69
C LYS A 224 1.55 -8.05 -8.94
N ASP A 225 1.99 -7.42 -7.86
CA ASP A 225 2.74 -6.17 -7.88
C ASP A 225 4.13 -6.35 -8.53
N ARG A 226 4.73 -5.25 -9.01
CA ARG A 226 6.10 -5.22 -9.55
C ARG A 226 7.18 -5.18 -8.46
N ASN A 227 6.85 -4.68 -7.28
CA ASN A 227 7.79 -4.43 -6.19
C ASN A 227 8.05 -5.68 -5.32
N ALA A 228 7.82 -6.88 -5.87
CA ALA A 228 7.89 -8.16 -5.18
C ALA A 228 8.43 -9.23 -6.11
N VAL A 229 9.12 -10.24 -5.58
CA VAL A 229 9.34 -11.50 -6.31
C VAL A 229 8.05 -12.29 -6.23
N THR A 230 7.40 -12.57 -7.37
CA THR A 230 6.14 -13.30 -7.34
C THR A 230 6.15 -14.47 -8.28
N THR A 231 5.64 -15.60 -7.83
CA THR A 231 5.42 -16.78 -8.66
C THR A 231 3.93 -16.89 -8.95
N GLN A 232 3.51 -16.96 -10.21
CA GLN A 232 2.10 -17.11 -10.58
C GLN A 232 1.92 -17.94 -11.84
N ARG A 233 0.71 -18.50 -12.03
CA ARG A 233 0.38 -19.24 -13.25
C ARG A 233 -0.21 -18.31 -14.31
N PHE A 234 0.29 -18.47 -15.53
CA PHE A 234 -0.31 -17.93 -16.75
C PHE A 234 -0.84 -19.07 -17.61
N SER A 235 -1.89 -18.81 -18.38
CA SER A 235 -2.44 -19.73 -19.37
C SER A 235 -2.29 -19.10 -20.74
N VAL A 236 -1.52 -19.73 -21.63
CA VAL A 236 -1.37 -19.32 -23.03
C VAL A 236 -2.14 -20.30 -23.91
N HIS A 237 -3.15 -19.81 -24.64
CA HIS A 237 -3.90 -20.67 -25.58
C HIS A 237 -3.09 -20.90 -26.86
N LEU A 238 -2.63 -22.12 -27.08
CA LEU A 238 -1.86 -22.58 -28.23
C LEU A 238 -2.65 -23.67 -28.98
N PRO A 239 -3.53 -23.30 -29.94
CA PRO A 239 -4.40 -24.26 -30.62
C PRO A 239 -3.67 -25.42 -31.31
N LYS A 240 -2.45 -25.17 -31.79
CA LYS A 240 -1.61 -26.18 -32.46
C LYS A 240 -0.89 -27.12 -31.49
N ARG A 241 -1.00 -26.89 -30.17
CA ARG A 241 -0.30 -27.64 -29.11
C ARG A 241 1.22 -27.72 -29.29
N VAL A 242 1.78 -26.71 -29.95
CA VAL A 242 3.22 -26.53 -30.10
C VAL A 242 3.58 -25.23 -29.41
N ALA A 243 4.41 -25.32 -28.38
CA ALA A 243 4.98 -24.17 -27.72
C ALA A 243 6.26 -23.74 -28.44
N PRO A 244 6.54 -22.43 -28.57
CA PRO A 244 7.88 -21.95 -28.88
C PRO A 244 8.87 -22.42 -27.79
N ASP A 245 10.17 -22.21 -28.01
CA ASP A 245 11.17 -22.56 -27.02
C ASP A 245 10.98 -21.73 -25.75
N LEU A 246 10.83 -22.40 -24.61
CA LEU A 246 10.65 -21.76 -23.30
C LEU A 246 11.92 -21.01 -22.87
N ALA A 247 13.09 -21.40 -23.37
CA ALA A 247 14.35 -20.71 -23.08
C ALA A 247 14.34 -19.25 -23.57
N GLU A 248 13.56 -18.94 -24.60
CA GLU A 248 13.40 -17.57 -25.11
C GLU A 248 12.65 -16.63 -24.15
N LEU A 249 11.96 -17.19 -23.14
CA LEU A 249 11.29 -16.39 -22.10
C LEU A 249 12.21 -16.01 -20.94
N ALA A 250 13.34 -16.71 -20.79
CA ALA A 250 14.26 -16.49 -19.67
C ALA A 250 14.90 -15.10 -19.77
N SER A 251 14.82 -14.33 -18.70
CA SER A 251 15.43 -13.00 -18.56
C SER A 251 15.66 -12.67 -17.10
N ASP A 252 16.30 -11.53 -16.81
CA ASP A 252 16.44 -11.03 -15.44
C ASP A 252 15.09 -10.73 -14.76
N GLU A 253 14.02 -10.57 -15.55
CA GLU A 253 12.65 -10.28 -15.07
C GLU A 253 11.78 -11.54 -14.94
N ILE A 254 12.02 -12.58 -15.73
CA ILE A 254 11.13 -13.74 -15.93
C ILE A 254 11.94 -15.04 -15.88
N GLU A 255 11.51 -15.93 -14.99
CA GLU A 255 11.98 -17.31 -14.89
C GLU A 255 10.77 -18.25 -15.04
N VAL A 256 10.86 -19.19 -15.98
CA VAL A 256 9.85 -20.25 -16.15
C VAL A 256 10.22 -21.41 -15.21
N ILE A 257 9.39 -21.62 -14.19
CA ILE A 257 9.60 -22.66 -13.17
C ILE A 257 9.15 -24.02 -13.69
N ASP A 258 7.94 -24.06 -14.26
CA ASP A 258 7.38 -25.24 -14.88
C ASP A 258 6.39 -24.86 -15.99
N SER A 259 6.07 -25.84 -16.83
CA SER A 259 5.03 -25.72 -17.84
C SER A 259 4.27 -27.02 -17.97
N THR A 260 2.94 -26.97 -18.01
CA THR A 260 2.10 -28.16 -18.20
C THR A 260 0.86 -27.85 -19.03
N TRP A 261 0.47 -28.75 -19.93
CA TRP A 261 -0.75 -28.59 -20.73
C TRP A 261 -2.02 -28.71 -19.89
N HIS A 262 -3.04 -27.95 -20.30
CA HIS A 262 -4.34 -27.92 -19.66
C HIS A 262 -5.48 -27.73 -20.67
N ASN A 263 -6.63 -28.31 -20.36
CA ASN A 263 -7.79 -28.34 -21.25
C ASN A 263 -8.65 -27.06 -21.18
N ARG A 264 -8.42 -26.19 -20.21
CA ARG A 264 -9.21 -24.98 -19.98
C ARG A 264 -8.36 -23.75 -19.77
N LYS A 265 -8.91 -22.61 -20.15
CA LYS A 265 -8.35 -21.28 -19.87
C LYS A 265 -8.35 -21.01 -18.36
N LEU A 266 -7.24 -20.49 -17.83
CA LEU A 266 -7.18 -20.00 -16.45
C LEU A 266 -8.04 -18.74 -16.30
N GLN A 267 -9.07 -18.82 -15.44
CA GLN A 267 -10.02 -17.72 -15.20
C GLN A 267 -9.55 -16.78 -14.10
N ARG A 268 -10.04 -15.54 -14.12
CA ARG A 268 -9.82 -14.58 -13.02
C ARG A 268 -10.39 -15.15 -11.71
N GLY A 269 -9.62 -15.01 -10.63
CA GLY A 269 -9.97 -15.53 -9.32
C GLY A 269 -9.81 -17.05 -9.15
N ALA A 270 -9.31 -17.78 -10.17
CA ALA A 270 -9.09 -19.22 -10.09
C ALA A 270 -7.75 -19.57 -9.39
N LEU A 271 -7.58 -19.13 -8.16
CA LEU A 271 -6.46 -19.47 -7.27
C LEU A 271 -6.99 -19.94 -5.91
N ALA A 272 -6.27 -20.85 -5.25
CA ALA A 272 -6.61 -21.30 -3.89
C ALA A 272 -6.17 -20.29 -2.82
N GLY A 273 -5.23 -19.40 -3.16
CA GLY A 273 -4.69 -18.40 -2.24
C GLY A 273 -3.32 -17.93 -2.67
N ASN A 274 -2.63 -17.23 -1.77
CA ASN A 274 -1.25 -16.83 -1.96
C ASN A 274 -0.45 -17.22 -0.71
N ARG A 275 0.73 -17.79 -0.92
CA ARG A 275 1.75 -17.96 0.11
C ARG A 275 2.67 -16.75 0.08
N PHE A 276 2.89 -16.19 1.26
CA PHE A 276 3.74 -15.05 1.49
C PHE A 276 5.01 -15.51 2.20
N ARG A 277 6.12 -14.90 1.82
CA ARG A 277 7.35 -14.86 2.61
C ARG A 277 7.80 -13.41 2.68
N LEU A 278 7.88 -12.88 3.88
CA LEU A 278 8.14 -11.47 4.16
C LEU A 278 9.38 -11.37 5.03
N VAL A 279 10.29 -10.47 4.71
CA VAL A 279 11.40 -10.09 5.59
C VAL A 279 11.12 -8.68 6.10
N LEU A 280 10.75 -8.59 7.38
CA LEU A 280 10.58 -7.33 8.09
C LEU A 280 11.95 -6.90 8.62
N ARG A 281 12.35 -5.66 8.35
CA ARG A 281 13.63 -5.07 8.77
C ARG A 281 13.36 -3.91 9.71
N ASP A 282 14.37 -3.54 10.50
CA ASP A 282 14.28 -2.46 11.50
C ASP A 282 13.10 -2.68 12.47
N VAL A 283 12.84 -3.93 12.84
CA VAL A 283 11.73 -4.30 13.73
C VAL A 283 12.01 -3.73 15.12
N ARG A 284 11.18 -2.78 15.55
CA ARG A 284 11.26 -2.15 16.88
C ARG A 284 10.17 -2.72 17.78
N GLY A 285 10.57 -3.40 18.85
CA GLY A 285 9.65 -3.98 19.83
C GLY A 285 10.32 -5.08 20.65
N ASP A 286 9.61 -5.61 21.64
CA ASP A 286 10.05 -6.81 22.36
C ASP A 286 9.79 -8.05 21.50
N ALA A 287 10.88 -8.74 21.11
CA ALA A 287 10.82 -9.94 20.29
C ALA A 287 9.94 -11.04 20.93
N ALA A 288 9.98 -11.20 22.26
CA ALA A 288 9.19 -12.22 22.94
C ALA A 288 7.68 -11.93 22.83
N ALA A 289 7.28 -10.65 22.91
CA ALA A 289 5.89 -10.24 22.74
C ALA A 289 5.39 -10.44 21.30
N ILE A 290 6.27 -10.21 20.31
CA ILE A 290 5.97 -10.47 18.89
C ILE A 290 5.79 -11.97 18.65
N ASP A 291 6.68 -12.80 19.19
CA ASP A 291 6.61 -14.26 19.07
C ASP A 291 5.33 -14.79 19.73
N GLU A 292 4.98 -14.30 20.93
CA GLU A 292 3.73 -14.65 21.61
C GLU A 292 2.51 -14.25 20.76
N ARG A 293 2.51 -13.06 20.17
CA ARG A 293 1.43 -12.61 19.29
C ARG A 293 1.29 -13.49 18.05
N LEU A 294 2.39 -13.87 17.42
CA LEU A 294 2.40 -14.79 16.27
C LEU A 294 1.86 -16.17 16.66
N GLN A 295 2.17 -16.67 17.85
CA GLN A 295 1.60 -17.91 18.38
C GLN A 295 0.09 -17.79 18.61
N GLN A 296 -0.39 -16.67 19.17
CA GLN A 296 -1.81 -16.41 19.31
C GLN A 296 -2.54 -16.36 17.96
N ILE A 297 -1.95 -15.72 16.95
CA ILE A 297 -2.49 -15.69 15.58
C ILE A 297 -2.53 -17.11 14.99
N ALA A 298 -1.51 -17.93 15.19
CA ALA A 298 -1.49 -19.31 14.72
C ALA A 298 -2.59 -20.17 15.37
N MET A 299 -2.84 -19.96 16.67
CA MET A 299 -3.83 -20.70 17.45
C MET A 299 -5.27 -20.26 17.22
N ARG A 300 -5.52 -18.96 17.15
CA ARG A 300 -6.86 -18.36 17.14
C ARG A 300 -7.26 -17.75 15.80
N GLY A 301 -6.31 -17.58 14.89
CA GLY A 301 -6.50 -16.75 13.70
C GLY A 301 -6.45 -15.26 14.05
N LEU A 302 -6.97 -14.44 13.14
CA LEU A 302 -7.13 -13.00 13.33
C LEU A 302 -8.50 -12.53 12.81
N PRO A 303 -8.96 -11.34 13.21
CA PRO A 303 -10.12 -10.70 12.61
C PRO A 303 -9.98 -10.52 11.08
N ASN A 304 -11.01 -10.86 10.32
CA ASN A 304 -10.98 -10.91 8.86
C ASN A 304 -11.38 -9.59 8.19
N TRP A 305 -10.69 -8.50 8.52
CA TRP A 305 -10.96 -7.16 8.02
C TRP A 305 -10.91 -7.06 6.49
N PHE A 306 -11.75 -6.20 5.91
CA PHE A 306 -11.43 -5.59 4.63
C PHE A 306 -10.40 -4.48 4.87
N GLY A 307 -9.23 -4.59 4.25
CA GLY A 307 -8.16 -3.59 4.38
C GLY A 307 -8.48 -2.26 3.68
N GLU A 308 -7.76 -1.21 4.06
CA GLU A 308 -7.97 0.18 3.64
C GLU A 308 -8.05 0.39 2.12
N GLN A 309 -7.22 -0.34 1.36
CA GLN A 309 -7.23 -0.31 -0.11
C GLN A 309 -8.62 -0.58 -0.73
N ARG A 310 -9.51 -1.28 -0.01
CA ARG A 310 -10.90 -1.53 -0.46
C ARG A 310 -11.74 -0.26 -0.51
N PHE A 311 -11.42 0.73 0.34
CA PHE A 311 -12.19 1.95 0.51
C PHE A 311 -11.64 3.14 -0.30
N GLY A 312 -10.65 2.91 -1.15
CA GLY A 312 -10.05 3.94 -2.00
C GLY A 312 -9.09 4.84 -1.20
N ARG A 313 -8.51 5.85 -1.88
CA ARG A 313 -7.64 6.84 -1.23
C ARG A 313 -8.43 7.56 -0.13
N ASP A 314 -7.86 7.61 1.07
CA ASP A 314 -8.43 8.27 2.26
C ASP A 314 -9.87 7.84 2.58
N GLY A 315 -10.25 6.60 2.24
CA GLY A 315 -11.60 6.08 2.49
C GLY A 315 -12.70 6.67 1.58
N GLY A 316 -12.33 7.42 0.54
CA GLY A 316 -13.27 8.20 -0.28
C GLY A 316 -14.36 7.39 -1.01
N ASN A 317 -14.24 6.06 -1.12
CA ASN A 317 -15.26 5.23 -1.77
C ASN A 317 -16.56 5.12 -0.95
N VAL A 318 -16.53 5.20 0.38
CA VAL A 318 -17.76 5.11 1.19
C VAL A 318 -18.62 6.36 1.03
N PRO A 319 -18.09 7.59 1.16
CA PRO A 319 -18.83 8.82 0.82
C PRO A 319 -19.31 8.85 -0.63
N ALA A 320 -18.50 8.35 -1.58
CA ALA A 320 -18.89 8.26 -2.97
C ALA A 320 -20.04 7.27 -3.20
N ALA A 321 -20.09 6.17 -2.45
CA ALA A 321 -21.20 5.22 -2.48
C ALA A 321 -22.49 5.86 -1.97
N LEU A 322 -22.44 6.60 -0.86
CA LEU A 322 -23.59 7.37 -0.33
C LEU A 322 -24.10 8.38 -1.36
N ALA A 323 -23.20 9.15 -1.99
CA ALA A 323 -23.57 10.10 -3.03
C ALA A 323 -24.22 9.40 -4.25
N MET A 324 -23.73 8.21 -4.60
CA MET A 324 -24.30 7.39 -5.68
C MET A 324 -25.71 6.91 -5.32
N PHE A 325 -25.95 6.46 -4.08
CA PHE A 325 -27.29 6.11 -3.60
C PHE A 325 -28.23 7.31 -3.58
N GLY A 326 -27.73 8.51 -3.27
CA GLY A 326 -28.45 9.78 -3.38
C GLY A 326 -28.74 10.25 -4.82
N GLY A 327 -28.50 9.43 -5.85
CA GLY A 327 -28.85 9.71 -7.24
C GLY A 327 -27.72 10.25 -8.13
N ARG A 328 -26.50 10.39 -7.60
CA ARG A 328 -25.34 10.81 -8.42
C ARG A 328 -24.99 9.72 -9.43
N ARG A 329 -25.02 10.06 -10.72
CA ARG A 329 -24.67 9.12 -11.81
C ARG A 329 -23.20 8.74 -11.77
N MET A 330 -22.93 7.43 -11.80
CA MET A 330 -21.59 6.84 -11.83
C MET A 330 -21.41 6.00 -13.09
N ARG A 331 -20.15 5.85 -13.53
CA ARG A 331 -19.83 4.89 -14.59
C ARG A 331 -20.03 3.45 -14.08
N LYS A 332 -20.32 2.51 -14.98
CA LYS A 332 -20.67 1.12 -14.63
C LYS A 332 -19.55 0.39 -13.87
N ASP A 333 -18.30 0.64 -14.26
CA ASP A 333 -17.08 0.16 -13.61
C ASP A 333 -16.86 0.74 -12.20
N GLN A 334 -17.20 2.02 -12.01
CA GLN A 334 -17.15 2.67 -10.69
C GLN A 334 -18.26 2.15 -9.76
N ARG A 335 -19.46 1.90 -10.30
CA ARG A 335 -20.61 1.43 -9.50
C ARG A 335 -20.32 0.12 -8.76
N SER A 336 -19.72 -0.87 -9.42
CA SER A 336 -19.42 -2.16 -8.77
C SER A 336 -18.39 -1.99 -7.64
N LEU A 337 -17.41 -1.11 -7.82
CA LEU A 337 -16.42 -0.77 -6.79
C LEU A 337 -17.08 -0.11 -5.57
N LEU A 338 -17.94 0.88 -5.79
CA LEU A 338 -18.64 1.61 -4.72
C LEU A 338 -19.60 0.69 -3.93
N LEU A 339 -20.34 -0.17 -4.62
CA LEU A 339 -21.18 -1.19 -3.97
C LEU A 339 -20.34 -2.15 -3.11
N SER A 340 -19.17 -2.57 -3.61
CA SER A 340 -18.24 -3.40 -2.85
C SER A 340 -17.71 -2.68 -1.61
N ALA A 341 -17.37 -1.40 -1.71
CA ALA A 341 -16.88 -0.60 -0.59
C ALA A 341 -17.95 -0.44 0.49
N ALA A 342 -19.19 -0.11 0.11
CA ALA A 342 -20.33 0.03 1.03
C ALA A 342 -20.59 -1.26 1.85
N ARG A 343 -20.66 -2.42 1.18
CA ARG A 343 -20.84 -3.72 1.89
C ARG A 343 -19.68 -4.05 2.82
N SER A 344 -18.46 -3.76 2.37
CA SER A 344 -17.25 -4.01 3.15
C SER A 344 -17.19 -3.14 4.41
N ALA A 345 -17.69 -1.91 4.34
CA ALA A 345 -17.74 -0.99 5.48
C ALA A 345 -18.71 -1.49 6.56
N LEU A 346 -19.91 -1.91 6.16
CA LEU A 346 -20.89 -2.49 7.10
C LEU A 346 -20.35 -3.78 7.75
N PHE A 347 -19.72 -4.66 6.96
CA PHE A 347 -19.07 -5.85 7.51
C PHE A 347 -17.99 -5.50 8.54
N ASN A 348 -17.11 -4.54 8.22
CA ASN A 348 -16.05 -4.11 9.15
C ASN A 348 -16.65 -3.52 10.44
N ARG A 349 -17.76 -2.78 10.38
CA ARG A 349 -18.45 -2.26 11.59
C ARG A 349 -18.95 -3.37 12.50
N VAL A 350 -19.57 -4.42 11.93
CA VAL A 350 -19.98 -5.59 12.70
C VAL A 350 -18.77 -6.34 13.28
N LEU A 351 -17.71 -6.52 12.49
CA LEU A 351 -16.47 -7.14 12.97
C LEU A 351 -15.84 -6.33 14.10
N ALA A 352 -15.85 -4.99 14.03
CA ALA A 352 -15.37 -4.13 15.10
C ALA A 352 -16.15 -4.33 16.40
N ALA A 353 -17.48 -4.34 16.35
CA ALA A 353 -18.30 -4.64 17.52
C ALA A 353 -17.98 -6.04 18.09
N ARG A 354 -17.79 -7.06 17.23
CA ARG A 354 -17.39 -8.40 17.67
C ARG A 354 -16.00 -8.42 18.31
N VAL A 355 -15.05 -7.63 17.80
CA VAL A 355 -13.69 -7.51 18.35
C VAL A 355 -13.72 -6.83 19.72
N GLU A 356 -14.42 -5.70 19.84
CA GLU A 356 -14.61 -4.98 21.10
C GLU A 356 -15.26 -5.86 22.18
N HIS A 357 -16.23 -6.68 21.79
CA HIS A 357 -16.89 -7.64 22.68
C HIS A 357 -16.06 -8.92 22.93
N GLY A 358 -14.88 -9.08 22.32
CA GLY A 358 -14.06 -10.29 22.45
C GLY A 358 -14.70 -11.57 21.88
N SER A 359 -15.61 -11.43 20.92
CA SER A 359 -16.45 -12.52 20.40
C SER A 359 -16.25 -12.83 18.91
N TRP A 360 -15.26 -12.22 18.25
CA TRP A 360 -15.00 -12.39 16.81
C TRP A 360 -14.60 -13.83 16.41
N ASP A 361 -14.00 -14.60 17.32
CA ASP A 361 -13.65 -16.01 17.17
C ASP A 361 -14.51 -16.97 18.00
N GLN A 362 -15.53 -16.45 18.70
CA GLN A 362 -16.39 -17.21 19.62
C GLN A 362 -17.82 -17.37 19.07
N PRO A 363 -18.56 -18.43 19.46
CA PRO A 363 -19.98 -18.57 19.15
C PRO A 363 -20.81 -17.49 19.87
N LEU A 364 -21.88 -17.02 19.21
CA LEU A 364 -23.02 -16.38 19.87
C LEU A 364 -24.29 -17.23 19.72
N GLN A 365 -25.31 -16.96 20.55
CA GLN A 365 -26.63 -17.54 20.31
C GLN A 365 -27.19 -17.00 18.98
N GLY A 366 -27.75 -17.90 18.16
CA GLY A 366 -28.26 -17.56 16.83
C GLY A 366 -27.18 -17.32 15.77
N GLU A 367 -25.95 -17.80 16.00
CA GLU A 367 -24.82 -17.66 15.09
C GLU A 367 -25.06 -18.34 13.73
N VAL A 368 -24.52 -17.73 12.68
CA VAL A 368 -24.49 -18.31 11.34
C VAL A 368 -23.06 -18.74 11.05
N TRP A 369 -22.89 -20.02 10.74
CA TRP A 369 -21.59 -20.62 10.53
C TRP A 369 -21.23 -20.62 9.05
N MET A 370 -19.98 -20.28 8.74
CA MET A 370 -19.40 -20.40 7.41
C MET A 370 -18.40 -21.54 7.38
N LEU A 371 -18.55 -22.46 6.41
CA LEU A 371 -17.60 -23.56 6.19
C LEU A 371 -16.28 -23.01 5.65
N ASP A 372 -15.16 -23.46 6.22
CA ASP A 372 -13.82 -23.02 5.79
C ASP A 372 -13.58 -23.29 4.30
N GLY A 373 -12.85 -22.38 3.65
CA GLY A 373 -12.53 -22.48 2.23
C GLY A 373 -13.70 -22.39 1.24
N SER A 374 -14.94 -22.15 1.70
CA SER A 374 -16.13 -22.13 0.82
C SER A 374 -17.01 -20.89 1.04
N ARG A 375 -18.08 -20.76 0.23
CA ARG A 375 -19.14 -19.73 0.43
C ARG A 375 -20.37 -20.29 1.15
N SER A 376 -20.33 -21.55 1.57
CA SER A 376 -21.47 -22.24 2.16
C SER A 376 -21.67 -21.82 3.60
N VAL A 377 -22.93 -21.55 3.94
CA VAL A 377 -23.34 -21.15 5.29
C VAL A 377 -24.51 -21.98 5.80
N PHE A 378 -24.52 -22.22 7.11
CA PHE A 378 -25.59 -22.95 7.81
C PHE A 378 -25.89 -22.33 9.17
N GLY A 379 -26.88 -22.87 9.87
CA GLY A 379 -27.44 -22.28 11.08
C GLY A 379 -28.48 -21.19 10.81
N PRO A 380 -29.03 -20.58 11.86
CA PRO A 380 -28.71 -20.80 13.28
C PRO A 380 -29.15 -22.19 13.78
N GLU A 381 -28.31 -22.80 14.61
CA GLU A 381 -28.62 -24.05 15.33
C GLU A 381 -27.98 -24.01 16.73
N PRO A 382 -28.48 -24.76 17.72
CA PRO A 382 -27.93 -24.74 19.07
C PRO A 382 -26.45 -25.10 19.10
N TYR A 383 -25.65 -24.34 19.85
CA TYR A 383 -24.23 -24.63 20.00
C TYR A 383 -24.04 -25.98 20.70
N SER A 384 -23.28 -26.86 20.06
CA SER A 384 -23.05 -28.25 20.49
C SER A 384 -21.57 -28.57 20.54
N GLU A 385 -21.20 -29.68 21.18
CA GLU A 385 -19.81 -30.17 21.21
C GLU A 385 -19.25 -30.38 19.79
N VAL A 386 -20.08 -30.87 18.85
CA VAL A 386 -19.68 -31.03 17.44
C VAL A 386 -19.31 -29.68 16.82
N LEU A 387 -20.08 -28.63 17.06
CA LEU A 387 -19.74 -27.28 16.58
C LEU A 387 -18.50 -26.73 17.28
N ALA A 388 -18.31 -27.02 18.56
CA ALA A 388 -17.11 -26.64 19.29
C ALA A 388 -15.84 -27.28 18.69
N GLU A 389 -15.87 -28.58 18.40
CA GLU A 389 -14.76 -29.28 17.76
C GLU A 389 -14.46 -28.74 16.36
N ARG A 390 -15.51 -28.52 15.55
CA ARG A 390 -15.37 -27.95 14.20
C ARG A 390 -14.81 -26.53 14.24
N LEU A 391 -15.24 -25.71 15.20
CA LEU A 391 -14.73 -24.36 15.41
C LEU A 391 -13.26 -24.38 15.84
N ALA A 392 -12.88 -25.24 16.78
CA ALA A 392 -11.51 -25.39 17.27
C ALA A 392 -10.55 -25.86 16.17
N ARG A 393 -11.03 -26.70 15.24
CA ARG A 393 -10.25 -27.19 14.09
C ARG A 393 -10.22 -26.24 12.89
N PHE A 394 -10.87 -25.09 12.98
CA PHE A 394 -11.09 -24.15 11.87
C PHE A 394 -11.82 -24.77 10.67
N ASP A 395 -12.72 -25.73 10.90
CA ASP A 395 -13.60 -26.23 9.85
C ASP A 395 -14.81 -25.29 9.63
N ILE A 396 -15.17 -24.54 10.66
CA ILE A 396 -16.22 -23.51 10.62
C ILE A 396 -15.77 -22.21 11.28
N HIS A 397 -16.43 -21.12 10.88
CA HIS A 397 -16.16 -19.78 11.37
C HIS A 397 -17.47 -19.06 11.72
N PRO A 398 -17.52 -18.30 12.83
CA PRO A 398 -18.52 -17.26 13.01
C PRO A 398 -18.50 -16.32 11.79
N SER A 399 -19.65 -15.77 11.42
CA SER A 399 -19.75 -14.92 10.23
C SER A 399 -20.49 -13.62 10.54
N ALA A 400 -20.39 -12.66 9.63
CA ALA A 400 -21.14 -11.40 9.66
C ALA A 400 -21.76 -11.11 8.30
N PRO A 401 -22.80 -10.26 8.25
CA PRO A 401 -23.51 -10.00 7.01
C PRO A 401 -22.66 -9.17 6.05
N LEU A 402 -22.65 -9.58 4.80
CA LEU A 402 -22.41 -8.67 3.69
C LEU A 402 -23.78 -8.20 3.22
N TRP A 403 -24.18 -7.01 3.69
CA TRP A 403 -25.55 -6.51 3.59
C TRP A 403 -26.11 -6.49 2.16
N GLY A 404 -27.40 -6.74 2.04
CA GLY A 404 -28.20 -6.80 0.83
C GLY A 404 -29.70 -6.86 1.16
N GLU A 405 -30.51 -7.24 0.18
CA GLU A 405 -31.95 -7.40 0.31
C GLU A 405 -32.32 -8.68 1.09
N GLY A 406 -33.37 -8.56 1.91
CA GLY A 406 -33.93 -9.66 2.69
C GLY A 406 -33.60 -9.58 4.18
N GLU A 407 -33.99 -10.63 4.91
CA GLU A 407 -33.77 -10.71 6.36
C GLU A 407 -32.37 -11.27 6.68
N LEU A 408 -31.83 -10.86 7.84
CA LEU A 408 -30.64 -11.48 8.39
C LEU A 408 -30.94 -12.95 8.74
N ARG A 409 -30.01 -13.83 8.34
CA ARG A 409 -30.08 -15.24 8.71
C ARG A 409 -29.78 -15.49 10.19
N SER A 410 -29.02 -14.60 10.83
CA SER A 410 -28.72 -14.70 12.27
C SER A 410 -29.99 -14.49 13.11
N SER A 411 -30.00 -15.07 14.30
CA SER A 411 -31.06 -14.86 15.31
C SER A 411 -30.45 -14.40 16.63
N ASP A 412 -31.32 -14.10 17.61
CA ASP A 412 -30.94 -13.87 19.01
C ASP A 412 -29.77 -12.89 19.18
N ALA A 413 -28.83 -13.18 20.09
CA ALA A 413 -27.69 -12.33 20.42
C ALA A 413 -26.82 -11.98 19.19
N ALA A 414 -26.64 -12.90 18.24
CA ALA A 414 -25.90 -12.63 17.02
C ALA A 414 -26.58 -11.55 16.17
N ARG A 415 -27.90 -11.64 16.01
CA ARG A 415 -28.69 -10.65 15.25
C ARG A 415 -28.74 -9.30 15.96
N GLU A 416 -28.92 -9.32 17.28
CA GLU A 416 -28.95 -8.09 18.09
C GLU A 416 -27.65 -7.30 17.96
N LEU A 417 -26.49 -7.98 18.06
CA LEU A 417 -25.19 -7.35 17.87
C LEU A 417 -25.02 -6.82 16.45
N GLU A 418 -25.37 -7.61 15.43
CA GLU A 418 -25.27 -7.20 14.02
C GLU A 418 -26.10 -5.95 13.71
N LEU A 419 -27.32 -5.85 14.26
CA LEU A 419 -28.18 -4.69 14.06
C LEU A 419 -27.70 -3.47 14.86
N ALA A 420 -27.29 -3.67 16.12
CA ALA A 420 -26.77 -2.59 16.97
C ALA A 420 -25.50 -1.97 16.38
N ALA A 421 -24.59 -2.78 15.83
CA ALA A 421 -23.37 -2.30 15.17
C ALA A 421 -23.65 -1.46 13.91
N LEU A 422 -24.88 -1.51 13.38
CA LEU A 422 -25.30 -0.86 12.13
C LEU A 422 -26.48 0.10 12.35
N ASP A 423 -26.63 0.65 13.56
CA ASP A 423 -27.73 1.54 13.93
C ASP A 423 -27.42 3.04 13.77
N ASP A 424 -26.20 3.40 13.37
CA ASP A 424 -25.87 4.79 13.04
C ASP A 424 -26.41 5.22 11.67
N ASP A 425 -26.52 6.55 11.46
CA ASP A 425 -27.13 7.14 10.27
C ASP A 425 -26.42 6.75 8.97
N GLU A 426 -25.09 6.67 8.99
CA GLU A 426 -24.32 6.28 7.82
C GLU A 426 -24.60 4.81 7.45
N SER A 427 -24.57 3.90 8.43
CA SER A 427 -24.89 2.49 8.22
C SER A 427 -26.31 2.30 7.69
N LYS A 428 -27.29 3.02 8.26
CA LYS A 428 -28.68 2.99 7.80
C LYS A 428 -28.80 3.43 6.34
N ALA A 429 -28.14 4.52 5.95
CA ALA A 429 -28.15 4.99 4.56
C ALA A 429 -27.49 3.99 3.60
N LEU A 430 -26.36 3.38 3.98
CA LEU A 430 -25.70 2.36 3.19
C LEU A 430 -26.57 1.11 3.02
N ARG A 431 -27.26 0.65 4.07
CA ARG A 431 -28.17 -0.51 4.03
C ARG A 431 -29.28 -0.30 3.00
N VAL A 432 -29.99 0.82 3.08
CA VAL A 432 -31.06 1.18 2.14
C VAL A 432 -30.52 1.21 0.70
N GLY A 433 -29.40 1.89 0.45
CA GLY A 433 -28.82 1.97 -0.89
C GLY A 433 -28.39 0.62 -1.47
N LEU A 434 -27.91 -0.31 -0.63
CA LEU A 434 -27.54 -1.66 -1.03
C LEU A 434 -28.75 -2.54 -1.35
N GLU A 435 -29.84 -2.39 -0.60
CA GLU A 435 -31.12 -3.05 -0.84
C GLU A 435 -31.77 -2.55 -2.14
N GLU A 436 -31.79 -1.23 -2.37
CA GLU A 436 -32.28 -0.63 -3.63
C GLU A 436 -31.44 -1.05 -4.84
N ALA A 437 -30.14 -1.31 -4.64
CA ALA A 437 -29.26 -1.88 -5.65
C ALA A 437 -29.48 -3.39 -5.90
N ARG A 438 -30.42 -4.03 -5.18
CA ARG A 438 -30.79 -5.45 -5.28
C ARG A 438 -29.62 -6.41 -5.10
N LEU A 439 -28.70 -6.07 -4.18
CA LEU A 439 -27.66 -7.02 -3.81
C LEU A 439 -28.22 -8.07 -2.88
N LYS A 440 -27.85 -9.35 -3.06
CA LYS A 440 -28.32 -10.42 -2.19
C LYS A 440 -27.66 -10.35 -0.82
N GLN A 441 -28.40 -10.71 0.22
CA GLN A 441 -27.84 -10.94 1.55
C GLN A 441 -26.83 -12.10 1.48
N GLU A 442 -25.58 -11.85 1.87
CA GLU A 442 -24.53 -12.89 1.94
C GLU A 442 -23.84 -12.82 3.32
N ARG A 443 -22.91 -13.75 3.56
CA ARG A 443 -22.13 -13.82 4.80
C ARG A 443 -20.63 -13.89 4.47
N ARG A 444 -19.82 -13.38 5.39
CA ARG A 444 -18.37 -13.50 5.37
C ARG A 444 -17.88 -13.93 6.74
N ALA A 445 -16.91 -14.83 6.79
CA ALA A 445 -16.28 -15.28 8.03
C ALA A 445 -15.63 -14.09 8.77
N LEU A 446 -15.86 -14.01 10.08
CA LEU A 446 -15.26 -13.00 10.96
C LEU A 446 -13.79 -13.30 11.26
N ARG A 447 -13.40 -14.57 11.13
CA ARG A 447 -12.06 -15.08 11.47
C ARG A 447 -11.31 -15.52 10.22
N LEU A 448 -10.09 -15.03 10.07
CA LEU A 448 -9.11 -15.42 9.06
C LEU A 448 -8.01 -16.26 9.71
N ARG A 449 -7.67 -17.40 9.10
CA ARG A 449 -6.57 -18.24 9.54
C ARG A 449 -5.41 -18.17 8.54
N PRO A 450 -4.24 -17.64 8.92
CA PRO A 450 -3.02 -17.81 8.16
C PRO A 450 -2.59 -19.28 8.24
N ALA A 451 -2.63 -19.98 7.10
CA ALA A 451 -2.17 -21.36 7.03
C ALA A 451 -0.64 -21.40 7.03
N LEU A 452 -0.06 -22.43 7.64
CA LEU A 452 1.40 -22.64 7.68
C LEU A 452 2.19 -21.43 8.19
N LEU A 453 1.65 -20.70 9.17
CA LEU A 453 2.35 -19.56 9.77
C LEU A 453 3.63 -20.04 10.47
N GLN A 454 4.76 -19.51 10.01
CA GLN A 454 6.11 -19.73 10.53
C GLN A 454 6.82 -18.39 10.65
N HIS A 455 7.72 -18.28 11.62
CA HIS A 455 8.56 -17.11 11.78
C HIS A 455 9.96 -17.50 12.24
N GLN A 456 10.94 -16.68 11.89
CA GLN A 456 12.30 -16.78 12.43
C GLN A 456 12.97 -15.40 12.47
N TRP A 457 13.69 -15.12 13.55
CA TRP A 457 14.55 -13.95 13.65
C TRP A 457 15.86 -14.23 12.91
N LEU A 458 16.14 -13.44 11.87
CA LEU A 458 17.37 -13.52 11.08
C LEU A 458 18.50 -12.68 11.72
N ALA A 459 18.12 -11.67 12.49
CA ALA A 459 18.96 -10.80 13.33
C ALA A 459 18.08 -10.21 14.44
N ASP A 460 18.67 -9.45 15.37
CA ASP A 460 17.95 -8.86 16.52
C ASP A 460 16.78 -7.94 16.11
N ASP A 461 16.83 -7.37 14.91
CA ASP A 461 15.84 -6.43 14.35
C ASP A 461 15.29 -6.88 12.98
N VAL A 462 15.52 -8.14 12.59
CA VAL A 462 15.07 -8.67 11.29
C VAL A 462 14.26 -9.95 11.48
N LEU A 463 12.99 -9.91 11.11
CA LEU A 463 12.03 -11.00 11.27
C LEU A 463 11.57 -11.51 9.90
N GLU A 464 11.82 -12.80 9.61
CA GLU A 464 11.18 -13.47 8.47
C GLU A 464 9.85 -14.09 8.90
N LEU A 465 8.79 -13.85 8.12
CA LEU A 465 7.48 -14.46 8.28
C LEU A 465 7.13 -15.25 7.02
N SER A 466 6.56 -16.45 7.19
CA SER A 466 5.94 -17.19 6.08
C SER A 466 4.56 -17.69 6.47
N PHE A 467 3.59 -17.54 5.58
CA PHE A 467 2.21 -17.98 5.79
C PHE A 467 1.44 -18.00 4.46
N ALA A 468 0.28 -18.65 4.42
CA ALA A 468 -0.63 -18.64 3.28
C ALA A 468 -1.99 -18.05 3.66
N LEU A 469 -2.54 -17.24 2.75
CA LEU A 469 -3.86 -16.64 2.90
C LEU A 469 -4.77 -17.01 1.71
N PRO A 470 -6.08 -17.16 1.95
CA PRO A 470 -7.07 -17.40 0.89
C PRO A 470 -7.20 -16.18 -0.05
N PRO A 471 -7.88 -16.33 -1.20
CA PRO A 471 -8.01 -15.28 -2.19
C PRO A 471 -8.73 -14.05 -1.62
N GLY A 472 -8.25 -12.86 -1.98
CA GLY A 472 -8.83 -11.60 -1.53
C GLY A 472 -8.41 -11.16 -0.12
N CYS A 473 -7.54 -11.93 0.55
CA CYS A 473 -6.85 -11.52 1.77
C CYS A 473 -5.42 -11.04 1.45
N TYR A 474 -4.90 -10.13 2.28
CA TYR A 474 -3.63 -9.45 2.06
C TYR A 474 -2.69 -9.67 3.24
N ALA A 475 -1.39 -9.73 2.98
CA ALA A 475 -0.37 -9.88 4.01
C ALA A 475 -0.45 -8.79 5.10
N THR A 476 -0.89 -7.58 4.73
CA THR A 476 -1.10 -6.46 5.65
C THR A 476 -2.07 -6.78 6.79
N ALA A 477 -3.01 -7.70 6.59
CA ALA A 477 -3.92 -8.12 7.66
C ALA A 477 -3.17 -8.82 8.81
N VAL A 478 -2.16 -9.65 8.49
CA VAL A 478 -1.33 -10.31 9.50
C VAL A 478 -0.37 -9.30 10.15
N LEU A 479 0.22 -8.41 9.34
CA LEU A 479 1.16 -7.40 9.83
C LEU A 479 0.49 -6.40 10.79
N HIS A 480 -0.75 -6.01 10.53
CA HIS A 480 -1.52 -5.11 11.38
C HIS A 480 -1.67 -5.64 12.81
N GLU A 481 -1.79 -6.97 12.99
CA GLU A 481 -1.87 -7.58 14.32
C GLU A 481 -0.54 -7.50 15.09
N LEU A 482 0.60 -7.33 14.40
CA LEU A 482 1.92 -7.19 15.04
C LEU A 482 2.21 -5.75 15.47
N GLY A 483 1.48 -4.77 14.96
CA GLY A 483 1.65 -3.35 15.25
C GLY A 483 1.75 -2.48 13.99
N PRO A 484 2.13 -1.20 14.12
CA PRO A 484 2.35 -0.33 12.97
C PRO A 484 3.50 -0.88 12.12
N VAL A 485 3.22 -1.11 10.84
CA VAL A 485 4.21 -1.55 9.86
C VAL A 485 4.20 -0.58 8.69
N GLU A 486 5.31 0.08 8.46
CA GLU A 486 5.49 0.97 7.32
C GLU A 486 5.92 0.16 6.09
N ASP A 487 5.06 0.11 5.07
CA ASP A 487 5.47 -0.43 3.78
C ASP A 487 6.36 0.60 3.10
N ALA A 488 7.67 0.35 3.08
CA ALA A 488 8.65 1.23 2.45
C ALA A 488 8.35 1.53 0.97
N SER A 489 7.49 0.77 0.27
CA SER A 489 7.07 1.11 -1.10
C SER A 489 5.84 2.01 -1.23
N GLN A 490 5.10 2.18 -0.13
CA GLN A 490 3.92 3.06 -0.05
C GLN A 490 4.22 4.37 0.69
N ALA A 491 5.33 4.44 1.43
CA ALA A 491 5.98 5.68 1.86
C ALA A 491 6.73 6.35 0.71
#